data_AF-A0A2N4YUC4-F1
#
_entry.id   AF-A0A2N4YUC4-F1
#
_cell.length_a   1.000
_cell.length_b   1.000
_cell.length_c   1.000
_cell.angle_alpha   90.00
_cell.angle_beta   90.00
_cell.angle_gamma   90.00
#
_symmetry.space_group_name_H-M   'P 1'
#
loop_
_entity.id
_entity.type
_entity.pdbx_description
1 polymer ?
#
loop_
_entity_poly.entity_id
_entity_poly.type
_entity_poly.pdbx_seq_one_letter_code
_entity_poly.pdbx_strand_id
1 'polypeptide(L)'
;ALYDLLLSNLQLAMSVFFSSDVPSARRLRRSKHRFRILNRRYSHAHVDRLHQQNVQSIETSTLHLALLGDMKRLNSLFCSVAYSVMEQPDEDDERDDY
;
A
#
# COMPACT_ATOMS: atom_id res chain seq x y z
N ALA A 1 -9.47 6.54 -5.76
CA ALA A 1 -8.54 7.02 -4.72
C ALA A 1 -7.41 6.04 -4.42
N LEU A 2 -7.67 4.88 -3.76
CA LEU A 2 -6.59 3.92 -3.43
C LEU A 2 -5.96 3.30 -4.68
N TYR A 3 -6.79 2.94 -5.68
CA TYR A 3 -6.31 2.45 -6.97
C TYR A 3 -5.43 3.48 -7.71
N ASP A 4 -5.85 4.75 -7.75
CA ASP A 4 -5.06 5.81 -8.40
C ASP A 4 -3.72 6.03 -7.70
N LEU A 5 -3.68 5.91 -6.38
CA LEU A 5 -2.45 5.97 -5.61
C LEU A 5 -1.55 4.75 -5.88
N LEU A 6 -2.13 3.55 -6.02
CA LEU A 6 -1.40 2.34 -6.42
C LEU A 6 -0.73 2.54 -7.79
N LEU A 7 -1.49 3.03 -8.78
CA LEU A 7 -1.00 3.28 -10.13
C LEU A 7 0.07 4.38 -10.16
N SER A 8 -0.14 5.46 -9.39
CA SER A 8 0.85 6.53 -9.24
C SER A 8 2.15 6.04 -8.61
N ASN A 9 2.06 5.12 -7.64
CA ASN A 9 3.24 4.53 -7.00
C ASN A 9 3.99 3.58 -7.94
N LEU A 10 3.29 2.84 -8.80
CA LEU A 10 3.91 2.05 -9.87
C LEU A 10 4.69 2.95 -10.84
N GLN A 11 4.08 4.04 -11.31
CA GLN A 11 4.75 5.00 -12.20
C GLN A 11 5.99 5.62 -11.54
N LEU A 12 5.88 6.01 -10.27
CA LEU A 12 7.01 6.55 -9.52
C LEU A 12 8.10 5.50 -9.29
N ALA A 13 7.75 4.25 -9.00
CA ALA A 13 8.70 3.14 -8.88
C ALA A 13 9.47 2.90 -10.17
N MET A 14 8.80 2.90 -11.33
CA MET A 14 9.47 2.81 -12.64
C MET A 14 10.42 3.98 -12.86
N SER A 15 10.02 5.21 -12.52
CA SER A 15 10.91 6.37 -12.61
C SER A 15 12.17 6.21 -11.76
N VAL A 16 12.02 5.75 -10.50
CA VAL A 16 13.16 5.49 -9.60
C VAL A 16 14.06 4.39 -10.16
N PHE A 17 13.48 3.31 -10.70
CA PHE A 17 14.22 2.20 -11.29
C PHE A 17 15.11 2.64 -12.46
N PHE A 18 14.58 3.46 -13.38
CA PHE A 18 15.32 3.89 -14.56
C PHE A 18 16.33 5.00 -14.30
N SER A 19 16.05 5.91 -13.36
CA SER A 19 16.87 7.11 -13.15
C SER A 19 17.78 7.04 -11.92
N SER A 20 17.58 6.07 -11.03
CA SER A 20 18.25 5.99 -9.73
C SER A 20 18.16 7.30 -8.92
N ASP A 21 17.09 8.07 -9.12
CA ASP A 21 16.90 9.38 -8.48
C ASP A 21 16.47 9.23 -7.01
N VAL A 22 17.40 9.56 -6.10
CA VAL A 22 17.21 9.47 -4.64
C VAL A 22 16.02 10.33 -4.14
N PRO A 23 15.82 11.59 -4.59
CA PRO A 23 14.59 12.35 -4.33
C PRO A 23 13.29 11.59 -4.64
N SER A 24 13.18 10.98 -5.82
CA SER A 24 12.03 10.17 -6.22
C SER A 24 11.89 8.92 -5.37
N ALA A 25 13.00 8.28 -4.99
CA ALA A 25 13.02 7.11 -4.09
C ALA A 25 12.46 7.47 -2.69
N ARG A 26 12.85 8.62 -2.13
CA ARG A 26 12.26 9.15 -0.88
C ARG A 26 10.78 9.49 -1.04
N ARG A 27 10.38 10.06 -2.18
CA ARG A 27 8.97 10.34 -2.47
C ARG A 27 8.14 9.05 -2.53
N LEU A 28 8.68 7.99 -3.13
CA LEU A 28 8.05 6.68 -3.21
C LEU A 28 7.80 6.08 -1.82
N ARG A 29 8.79 6.17 -0.92
CA ARG A 29 8.65 5.73 0.48
C ARG A 29 7.56 6.51 1.23
N ARG A 30 7.52 7.83 1.08
CA ARG A 30 6.42 8.65 1.66
C ARG A 30 5.06 8.26 1.08
N SER A 31 4.99 7.93 -0.21
CA SER A 31 3.75 7.42 -0.80
C SER A 31 3.35 6.03 -0.31
N LYS A 32 4.31 5.14 -0.01
CA LYS A 32 4.04 3.85 0.65
C LYS A 32 3.30 4.05 1.98
N HIS A 33 3.79 4.98 2.79
CA HIS A 33 3.17 5.31 4.08
C HIS A 33 1.75 5.85 3.91
N ARG A 34 1.54 6.79 2.98
CA ARG A 34 0.19 7.31 2.65
C ARG A 34 -0.75 6.20 2.18
N PHE A 35 -0.25 5.29 1.34
CA PHE A 35 -1.02 4.15 0.84
C PHE A 35 -1.48 3.25 2.00
N ARG A 36 -0.56 2.95 2.94
CA ARG A 36 -0.85 2.14 4.13
C ARG A 36 -1.97 2.75 4.99
N ILE A 37 -1.91 4.06 5.26
CA ILE A 37 -2.94 4.75 6.04
C ILE A 37 -4.31 4.64 5.35
N LEU A 38 -4.37 4.90 4.05
CA LEU A 38 -5.63 4.87 3.29
C LEU A 38 -6.20 3.45 3.20
N ASN A 39 -5.34 2.45 2.96
CA ASN A 39 -5.71 1.04 2.94
C ASN A 39 -6.30 0.61 4.29
N ARG A 40 -5.62 0.94 5.41
CA ARG A 40 -6.10 0.64 6.77
C ARG A 40 -7.46 1.27 7.05
N ARG A 41 -7.66 2.53 6.63
CA ARG A 41 -8.96 3.23 6.78
C ARG A 41 -10.08 2.50 6.03
N TYR A 42 -9.83 2.02 4.80
CA TYR A 42 -10.82 1.27 4.04
C TYR A 42 -11.08 -0.12 4.62
N SER A 43 -10.05 -0.82 5.11
CA SER A 43 -10.24 -2.10 5.81
C SER A 43 -11.11 -1.94 7.06
N HIS A 44 -10.84 -0.92 7.90
CA HIS A 44 -11.65 -0.64 9.09
C HIS A 44 -13.10 -0.28 8.75
N ALA A 45 -13.30 0.68 7.82
CA ALA A 45 -14.64 1.05 7.38
C ALA A 45 -15.42 -0.14 6.78
N HIS A 46 -14.72 -1.11 6.21
CA HIS A 46 -15.33 -2.33 5.70
C HIS A 46 -15.73 -3.28 6.84
N VAL A 47 -14.84 -3.53 7.81
CA VAL A 47 -15.13 -4.35 8.99
C VAL A 47 -16.27 -3.77 9.82
N ASP A 48 -16.31 -2.45 10.00
CA ASP A 48 -17.40 -1.77 10.72
C ASP A 48 -18.77 -2.03 10.08
N ARG A 49 -18.84 -2.07 8.74
CA ARG A 49 -20.07 -2.42 8.02
C ARG A 49 -20.46 -3.89 8.18
N LEU A 50 -19.48 -4.79 8.28
CA LEU A 50 -19.73 -6.21 8.52
C LEU A 50 -20.36 -6.46 9.90
N HIS A 51 -19.89 -5.73 10.92
CA HIS A 51 -20.46 -5.78 12.27
C HIS A 51 -21.90 -5.23 12.34
N GLN A 52 -22.26 -4.30 11.46
CA GLN A 52 -23.53 -3.56 11.48
C GLN A 52 -24.70 -4.23 10.72
N GLN A 53 -24.72 -5.56 10.55
CA GLN A 53 -25.81 -6.38 9.95
C GLN A 53 -25.75 -6.60 8.43
N ASN A 54 -25.20 -7.75 7.99
CA ASN A 54 -25.79 -8.58 6.92
C ASN A 54 -24.98 -9.86 6.68
N VAL A 55 -25.57 -11.03 6.98
CA VAL A 55 -24.98 -12.35 6.70
C VAL A 55 -24.75 -12.55 5.19
N GLN A 56 -25.56 -11.91 4.33
CA GLN A 56 -25.38 -11.89 2.87
C GLN A 56 -24.18 -11.05 2.38
N SER A 57 -23.58 -10.20 3.24
CA SER A 57 -22.41 -9.39 2.87
C SER A 57 -21.08 -10.09 3.12
N ILE A 58 -21.07 -11.25 3.78
CA ILE A 58 -19.84 -11.94 4.22
C ILE A 58 -19.02 -12.44 3.03
N GLU A 59 -19.65 -13.03 2.02
CA GLU A 59 -18.95 -13.58 0.84
C GLU A 59 -18.26 -12.49 0.01
N THR A 60 -18.97 -11.40 -0.30
CA THR A 60 -18.37 -10.24 -0.98
C THR A 60 -17.37 -9.51 -0.09
N SER A 61 -17.54 -9.56 1.24
CA SER A 61 -16.61 -8.98 2.21
C SER A 61 -15.25 -9.65 2.21
N THR A 62 -15.19 -10.97 2.09
CA THR A 62 -13.92 -11.70 1.98
C THR A 62 -13.16 -11.26 0.73
N LEU A 63 -13.86 -11.10 -0.40
CA LEU A 63 -13.24 -10.62 -1.64
C LEU A 63 -12.71 -9.18 -1.52
N HIS A 64 -13.45 -8.29 -0.86
CA HIS A 64 -13.00 -6.91 -0.65
C HIS A 64 -11.74 -6.81 0.21
N LEU A 65 -11.70 -7.53 1.33
CA LEU A 65 -10.54 -7.54 2.22
C LEU A 65 -9.32 -8.20 1.54
N ALA A 66 -9.55 -9.29 0.78
CA ALA A 66 -8.50 -9.92 -0.02
C ALA A 66 -7.90 -8.94 -1.04
N LEU A 67 -8.76 -8.22 -1.79
CA LEU A 67 -8.31 -7.21 -2.75
C LEU A 67 -7.50 -6.09 -2.08
N LEU A 68 -7.93 -5.58 -0.93
CA LEU A 68 -7.16 -4.58 -0.18
C LEU A 68 -5.79 -5.12 0.26
N GLY A 69 -5.72 -6.40 0.66
CA GLY A 69 -4.48 -7.10 0.97
C GLY A 69 -3.54 -7.21 -0.23
N ASP A 70 -4.08 -7.63 -1.38
CA ASP A 70 -3.31 -7.73 -2.63
C ASP A 70 -2.79 -6.37 -3.08
N MET A 71 -3.59 -5.31 -2.97
CA MET A 71 -3.15 -3.96 -3.29
C MET A 71 -2.04 -3.48 -2.32
N LYS A 72 -2.09 -3.81 -1.02
CA LYS A 72 -0.99 -3.55 -0.07
C LYS A 72 0.28 -4.28 -0.51
N ARG A 73 0.18 -5.56 -0.86
CA ARG A 73 1.32 -6.38 -1.31
C ARG A 73 1.94 -5.84 -2.60
N LEU A 74 1.13 -5.53 -3.61
CA LEU A 74 1.60 -4.91 -4.86
C LEU A 74 2.32 -3.59 -4.59
N ASN A 75 1.73 -2.71 -3.77
CA ASN A 75 2.36 -1.43 -3.45
C ASN A 75 3.71 -1.60 -2.73
N SER A 76 3.83 -2.60 -1.84
CA SER A 76 5.12 -2.93 -1.20
C SER A 76 6.17 -3.41 -2.20
N LEU A 77 5.78 -4.23 -3.17
CA LEU A 77 6.67 -4.67 -4.26
C LEU A 77 7.14 -3.49 -5.12
N PHE A 78 6.26 -2.53 -5.44
CA PHE A 78 6.67 -1.34 -6.18
C PHE A 78 7.69 -0.50 -5.39
N CYS A 79 7.46 -0.37 -4.08
CA CYS A 79 8.33 0.44 -3.23
C CYS A 79 9.67 -0.21 -2.88
N SER A 80 9.85 -1.53 -3.12
CA SER A 80 11.11 -2.21 -2.84
C SER A 80 12.27 -1.69 -3.69
N VAL A 81 11.97 -1.17 -4.89
CA VAL A 81 12.92 -0.49 -5.77
C VAL A 81 13.61 0.69 -5.08
N ALA A 82 12.94 1.34 -4.13
CA ALA A 82 13.53 2.44 -3.40
C ALA A 82 14.76 2.00 -2.57
N TYR A 83 14.78 0.75 -2.09
CA TYR A 83 15.88 0.20 -1.31
C TYR A 83 17.15 -0.05 -2.13
N SER A 84 17.04 -0.29 -3.44
CA SER A 84 18.24 -0.43 -4.28
C SER A 84 18.96 0.89 -4.54
N VAL A 85 18.28 2.02 -4.32
CA VAL A 85 18.79 3.37 -4.57
C VAL A 85 19.20 4.07 -3.26
N MET A 86 18.68 3.62 -2.11
CA MET A 86 18.95 4.23 -0.80
C MET A 86 19.76 3.28 0.08
N GLU A 87 20.88 3.78 0.61
CA GLU A 87 21.83 3.00 1.42
C GLU A 87 21.32 2.57 2.81
N GLN A 88 20.09 2.94 3.20
CA GLN A 88 19.50 2.55 4.49
C GLN A 88 18.09 1.97 4.31
N PRO A 89 17.83 0.75 4.84
CA PRO A 89 16.46 0.33 5.14
C PRO A 89 15.99 1.11 6.37
N ASP A 90 14.94 1.92 6.23
CA ASP A 90 14.34 2.62 7.37
C ASP A 90 13.58 1.62 8.25
N GLU A 91 13.83 1.69 9.56
CA GLU A 91 13.25 0.84 10.61
C GLU A 91 11.71 0.83 10.69
N ASP A 92 11.04 1.79 10.03
CA ASP A 92 9.58 1.95 10.07
C ASP A 92 8.80 0.91 9.24
N ASP A 93 9.48 0.12 8.41
CA ASP A 93 8.83 -0.87 7.54
C ASP A 93 8.55 -2.21 8.24
N GLU A 94 9.28 -2.53 9.33
CA GLU A 94 9.16 -3.80 10.07
C GLU A 94 8.25 -3.72 11.32
N ARG A 95 8.03 -2.53 11.88
CA ARG A 95 7.37 -2.40 13.20
C ARG A 95 5.83 -2.54 13.17
N ASP A 96 5.19 -2.53 12.00
CA ASP A 96 3.74 -2.37 11.86
C ASP A 96 3.00 -3.58 11.26
N ASP A 97 3.67 -4.74 11.12
CA ASP A 97 3.03 -6.01 10.68
C ASP A 97 2.49 -6.87 11.84
N TYR A 98 2.48 -6.34 13.08
CA TYR A 98 1.84 -6.94 14.27
C TYR A 98 0.50 -6.28 14.62
#